data_AF-A0A2V7GHF7-F1
#
_entry.id   AF-A0A2V7GHF7-F1
#
_cell.length_a   1.000
_cell.length_b   1.000
_cell.length_c   1.000
_cell.angle_alpha   90.00
_cell.angle_beta   90.00
_cell.angle_gamma   90.00
#
_symmetry.space_group_name_H-M   'P 1'
#
loop_
_entity.id
_entity.type
_entity.pdbx_description
1 polymer ?
#
loop_
_entity_poly.entity_id
_entity_poly.type
_entity_poly.pdbx_seq_one_letter_code
_entity_poly.pdbx_strand_id
1 'polypeptide(L)'
;MAALFEKNLERIDFPVDPDDGQAGYGSTDCGNVSQALPTIHPYIRISPDGIPGHSREFAEWAKSPMARTGLVAAAKALAMTALDLVARPAELQNAREEFARTQG
;
A
#
# COMPACT_ATOMS: atom_id res chain seq x y z
N MET A 1 -4.72 -3.82 -8.67
CA MET A 1 -3.88 -2.61 -8.36
C MET A 1 -2.72 -2.90 -7.41
N ALA A 2 -2.91 -3.69 -6.34
CA ALA A 2 -1.85 -3.99 -5.37
C ALA A 2 -0.57 -4.57 -6.02
N ALA A 3 -0.72 -5.50 -6.97
CA ALA A 3 0.41 -6.06 -7.72
C ALA A 3 1.23 -5.02 -8.51
N LEU A 4 0.60 -3.94 -8.98
CA LEU A 4 1.33 -2.84 -9.63
C LEU A 4 2.16 -2.07 -8.61
N PHE A 5 1.60 -1.80 -7.44
CA PHE A 5 2.31 -1.13 -6.36
C PHE A 5 3.52 -1.93 -5.87
N GLU A 6 3.34 -3.24 -5.68
CA GLU A 6 4.40 -4.17 -5.30
C GLU A 6 5.54 -4.20 -6.33
N LYS A 7 5.21 -4.43 -7.60
CA LYS A 7 6.18 -4.40 -8.70
C LYS A 7 6.94 -3.07 -8.79
N ASN A 8 6.27 -1.97 -8.44
CA ASN A 8 6.88 -0.64 -8.42
C ASN A 8 7.81 -0.43 -7.23
N LEU A 9 7.58 -1.08 -6.08
CA LEU A 9 8.55 -1.13 -4.98
C LEU A 9 9.78 -1.95 -5.36
N GLU A 10 9.59 -3.12 -5.98
CA GLU A 10 10.69 -3.96 -6.47
C GLU A 10 11.57 -3.19 -7.48
N ARG A 11 10.95 -2.41 -8.37
CA ARG A 11 11.64 -1.62 -9.39
C ARG A 11 12.58 -0.55 -8.82
N ILE A 12 12.37 -0.12 -7.59
CA ILE A 12 13.23 0.84 -6.87
C ILE A 12 14.07 0.16 -5.79
N ASP A 13 14.21 -1.17 -5.88
CA ASP A 13 14.95 -2.02 -4.95
C ASP A 13 14.49 -1.85 -3.49
N PHE A 14 13.20 -1.53 -3.28
CA PHE A 14 12.63 -1.45 -1.94
C PHE A 14 12.09 -2.82 -1.50
N PRO A 15 12.47 -3.32 -0.31
CA PRO A 15 12.04 -4.64 0.14
C PRO A 15 10.52 -4.77 0.23
N VAL A 16 10.01 -5.92 -0.24
CA VAL A 16 8.60 -6.32 -0.10
C VAL A 16 8.59 -7.56 0.79
N ASP A 17 7.87 -7.46 1.91
CA ASP A 17 7.62 -8.60 2.77
C ASP A 17 6.51 -9.47 2.17
N PRO A 18 6.62 -10.80 2.21
CA PRO A 18 5.55 -11.68 1.75
C PRO A 18 4.30 -11.50 2.61
N ASP A 19 3.13 -11.56 1.97
CA ASP A 19 1.86 -11.63 2.71
C ASP A 19 1.76 -12.99 3.41
N ASP A 20 1.84 -12.99 4.74
CA ASP A 20 1.73 -14.17 5.59
C ASP A 20 0.29 -14.41 6.09
N GLY A 21 -0.67 -13.59 5.65
CA GLY A 21 -2.07 -13.65 6.06
C GLY A 21 -2.31 -13.27 7.51
N GLN A 22 -1.29 -12.80 8.24
CA GLN A 22 -1.40 -12.38 9.65
C GLN A 22 -1.61 -10.87 9.81
N ALA A 23 -1.76 -10.15 8.70
CA ALA A 23 -2.12 -8.73 8.75
C ALA A 23 -3.40 -8.54 9.57
N GLY A 24 -3.31 -7.77 10.66
CA GLY A 24 -4.44 -7.48 11.53
C GLY A 24 -5.53 -6.69 10.80
N TYR A 25 -6.76 -6.76 11.31
CA TYR A 25 -7.86 -5.94 10.81
C TYR A 25 -7.66 -4.47 11.19
N GLY A 26 -7.81 -3.58 10.21
CA GLY A 26 -7.82 -2.13 10.41
C GLY A 26 -9.22 -1.55 10.38
N SER A 27 -9.47 -0.50 11.16
CA SER A 27 -10.66 0.35 11.04
C SER A 27 -10.24 1.70 10.46
N THR A 28 -10.56 1.94 9.19
CA THR A 28 -10.16 3.13 8.42
C THR A 28 -11.29 3.57 7.50
N ASP A 29 -11.41 4.88 7.30
CA ASP A 29 -12.29 5.51 6.32
C ASP A 29 -11.98 5.11 4.86
N CYS A 30 -10.75 4.65 4.58
CA CYS A 30 -10.40 4.02 3.30
C CYS A 30 -11.29 2.80 3.00
N GLY A 31 -11.80 2.14 4.04
CA GLY A 31 -12.78 1.05 3.91
C GLY A 31 -14.12 1.52 3.33
N ASN A 32 -14.55 2.76 3.59
CA ASN A 32 -15.74 3.33 2.95
C ASN A 32 -15.47 3.61 1.47
N VAL A 33 -14.30 4.15 1.13
CA VAL A 33 -13.90 4.42 -0.27
C VAL A 33 -13.79 3.12 -1.05
N SER A 34 -13.27 2.06 -0.45
CA SER A 34 -13.15 0.75 -1.09
C SER A 34 -14.49 0.06 -1.37
N GLN A 35 -15.61 0.58 -0.86
CA GLN A 35 -16.95 0.13 -1.27
C GLN A 35 -17.45 0.84 -2.54
N ALA A 36 -16.90 2.01 -2.87
CA ALA A 36 -17.36 2.82 -4.00
C ALA A 36 -16.42 2.76 -5.21
N LEU A 37 -15.12 2.53 -4.98
CA LEU A 37 -14.09 2.61 -6.01
C LEU A 37 -12.98 1.57 -5.79
N PRO A 38 -12.29 1.12 -6.87
CA PRO A 38 -11.06 0.34 -6.74
C PRO A 38 -10.04 1.07 -5.86
N THR A 39 -9.63 0.45 -4.77
CA THR A 39 -8.82 1.07 -3.70
C THR A 39 -7.75 0.10 -3.20
N ILE A 40 -6.58 0.61 -2.84
CA ILE A 40 -5.53 -0.15 -2.13
C ILE A 40 -5.17 0.56 -0.83
N HIS A 41 -4.79 -0.21 0.19
CA HIS A 41 -4.29 0.30 1.46
C HIS A 41 -3.04 -0.52 1.88
N PRO A 42 -1.88 -0.28 1.22
CA PRO A 42 -0.65 -1.02 1.51
C PRO A 42 0.01 -0.54 2.80
N TYR A 43 0.80 -1.42 3.42
CA TYR A 43 1.67 -1.08 4.54
C TYR A 43 3.12 -0.92 4.09
N ILE A 44 3.84 0.00 4.73
CA ILE A 44 5.28 0.20 4.55
C ILE A 44 5.93 0.08 5.92
N ARG A 45 6.94 -0.79 6.02
CA ARG A 45 7.67 -1.02 7.27
C ARG A 45 8.47 0.22 7.65
N ILE A 46 8.19 0.78 8.84
CA ILE A 46 8.88 1.97 9.37
C ILE A 46 9.47 1.76 10.78
N SER A 47 9.34 0.55 11.31
CA SER A 47 9.89 0.10 12.60
C SER A 47 10.34 -1.36 12.50
N PRO A 48 11.10 -1.87 13.48
CA PRO A 48 11.26 -3.30 13.70
C PRO A 48 9.93 -4.00 13.98
N ASP A 49 9.93 -5.33 13.89
CA ASP A 49 8.77 -6.15 14.25
C ASP A 49 8.48 -6.10 15.74
N GLY A 50 7.21 -6.32 16.10
CA GLY A 50 6.76 -6.36 17.49
C GLY A 50 6.51 -4.98 18.12
N ILE A 51 6.73 -3.88 17.41
CA ILE A 51 6.39 -2.54 17.90
C ILE A 51 4.89 -2.27 17.66
N PRO A 52 4.07 -2.13 18.72
CA PRO A 52 2.64 -1.93 18.54
C PRO A 52 2.33 -0.57 17.91
N GLY A 53 1.39 -0.55 16.97
CA GLY A 53 0.74 0.68 16.54
C GLY A 53 0.10 1.41 17.73
N HIS A 54 -0.15 2.72 17.58
CA HIS A 54 -0.72 3.56 18.64
C HIS A 54 0.11 3.63 19.95
N SER A 55 1.41 3.32 19.89
CA SER A 55 2.32 3.44 21.02
C SER A 55 3.24 4.67 20.91
N ARG A 56 3.79 5.12 22.05
CA ARG A 56 4.82 6.18 22.06
C ARG A 56 6.08 5.74 21.33
N GLU A 57 6.44 4.47 21.43
CA GLU A 57 7.60 3.91 20.75
C GLU A 57 7.43 3.96 19.23
N PHE A 58 6.26 3.58 18.72
CA PHE A 58 5.97 3.70 17.29
C PHE A 58 6.02 5.16 16.81
N ALA A 59 5.59 6.10 17.65
CA ALA A 59 5.71 7.53 17.34
C ALA A 59 7.16 8.01 17.22
N GLU A 60 8.10 7.45 18.00
CA GLU A 60 9.53 7.71 17.82
C GLU A 60 10.06 7.11 16.51
N TRP A 61 9.66 5.88 16.17
CA TRP A 61 10.01 5.25 14.90
C TRP A 61 9.47 6.01 13.69
N ALA A 62 8.27 6.59 13.77
CA ALA A 62 7.68 7.40 12.70
C ALA A 62 8.48 8.66 12.35
N LYS A 63 9.39 9.11 13.24
CA LYS A 63 10.30 10.24 12.99
C LYS A 63 11.69 9.80 12.48
N SER A 64 11.94 8.49 12.45
CA SER A 64 13.27 7.93 12.18
C SER A 64 13.70 8.05 10.71
N PRO A 65 15.00 7.88 10.43
CA PRO A 65 15.49 7.73 9.06
C PRO A 65 14.85 6.56 8.28
N MET A 66 14.48 5.48 8.97
CA MET A 66 13.77 4.35 8.37
C MET A 66 12.39 4.78 7.87
N ALA A 67 11.62 5.51 8.70
CA ALA A 67 10.33 6.06 8.30
C ALA A 67 10.43 7.02 7.11
N ARG A 68 11.47 7.87 7.07
CA ARG A 68 11.72 8.77 5.93
C ARG A 68 12.04 8.00 4.64
N THR A 69 12.82 6.93 4.73
CA THR A 69 13.14 6.07 3.59
C THR A 69 11.88 5.38 3.07
N GLY A 70 11.08 4.81 3.98
CA GLY A 70 9.78 4.22 3.65
C GLY A 70 8.81 5.22 3.02
N LEU A 71 8.71 6.44 3.56
CA LEU A 71 7.87 7.52 3.03
C LEU A 71 8.20 7.81 1.55
N VAL A 72 9.49 7.97 1.23
CA VAL A 72 9.94 8.28 -0.14
C VAL A 72 9.66 7.10 -1.07
N ALA A 73 9.89 5.87 -0.62
CA ALA A 73 9.59 4.67 -1.40
C ALA A 73 8.09 4.55 -1.69
N ALA A 74 7.24 4.72 -0.66
CA ALA A 74 5.79 4.72 -0.78
C ALA A 74 5.29 5.76 -1.79
N ALA A 75 5.79 6.99 -1.69
CA ALA A 75 5.41 8.08 -2.58
C ALA A 75 5.78 7.77 -4.05
N LYS A 76 6.99 7.24 -4.28
CA LYS A 76 7.42 6.82 -5.62
C LYS A 76 6.56 5.69 -6.17
N ALA A 77 6.31 4.65 -5.37
CA ALA A 77 5.51 3.50 -5.78
C ALA A 77 4.04 3.88 -6.07
N LEU A 78 3.45 4.77 -5.27
CA LEU A 78 2.11 5.32 -5.55
C LEU A 78 2.09 6.11 -6.86
N ALA A 79 3.09 6.99 -7.09
CA ALA A 79 3.17 7.78 -8.31
C ALA A 79 3.34 6.91 -9.58
N MET A 80 4.21 5.89 -9.51
CA MET A 80 4.39 4.93 -10.59
C MET A 80 3.12 4.11 -10.83
N THR A 81 2.40 3.71 -9.78
CA THR A 81 1.13 2.98 -9.90
C THR A 81 0.05 3.84 -10.57
N ALA A 82 -0.05 5.12 -10.21
CA ALA A 82 -0.96 6.05 -10.88
C ALA A 82 -0.58 6.24 -12.35
N LEU A 83 0.71 6.39 -12.65
CA LEU A 83 1.21 6.48 -14.02
C LEU A 83 0.87 5.22 -14.82
N ASP A 84 1.03 4.04 -14.24
CA ASP A 84 0.70 2.76 -14.86
C ASP A 84 -0.78 2.69 -15.25
N LEU A 85 -1.67 3.09 -14.35
CA LEU A 85 -3.12 3.09 -14.60
C LEU A 85 -3.52 4.11 -15.68
N VAL A 86 -2.88 5.28 -15.71
CA VAL A 86 -3.16 6.33 -16.72
C VAL A 86 -2.58 5.97 -18.09
N ALA A 87 -1.37 5.42 -18.13
CA ALA A 87 -0.66 5.11 -19.37
C ALA A 87 -1.12 3.79 -20.01
N ARG A 88 -1.71 2.88 -19.22
CA ARG A 88 -2.15 1.55 -19.69
C ARG A 88 -3.65 1.35 -19.43
N PRO A 89 -4.53 1.70 -20.39
CA PRO A 89 -5.99 1.59 -20.21
C PRO A 89 -6.48 0.20 -19.80
N ALA A 90 -5.79 -0.86 -20.24
CA ALA A 90 -6.11 -2.23 -19.86
C ALA A 90 -5.95 -2.48 -18.35
N GLU A 91 -4.94 -1.90 -17.70
CA GLU A 91 -4.72 -2.06 -16.25
C GLU A 91 -5.83 -1.39 -15.44
N LEU A 92 -6.27 -0.21 -15.88
CA LEU A 92 -7.40 0.49 -15.27
C LEU A 92 -8.70 -0.29 -15.46
N GLN A 93 -8.92 -0.87 -16.63
CA GLN A 93 -10.09 -1.71 -16.90
C GLN A 93 -10.08 -2.96 -16.02
N ASN A 94 -8.94 -3.65 -15.91
CA ASN A 94 -8.78 -4.82 -15.05
C ASN A 94 -9.12 -4.49 -13.58
N ALA A 95 -8.65 -3.35 -13.07
CA ALA A 95 -8.95 -2.90 -11.71
C ALA A 95 -10.44 -2.63 -11.48
N ARG A 96 -11.14 -2.07 -12.48
CA ARG A 96 -12.59 -1.83 -12.43
C ARG A 96 -13.39 -3.12 -12.47
N GLU A 97 -12.99 -4.07 -13.32
CA GLU A 97 -13.65 -5.37 -13.42
C GLU A 97 -13.45 -6.22 -12.17
N GLU A 98 -12.24 -6.20 -11.59
CA GLU A 98 -11.94 -6.83 -10.31
C GLU A 98 -12.85 -6.28 -9.21
N PHE A 99 -12.93 -4.95 -9.09
CA PHE A 99 -13.83 -4.30 -8.14
C PHE A 99 -15.30 -4.68 -8.38
N ALA A 100 -15.79 -4.66 -9.63
CA ALA A 100 -17.17 -5.01 -9.94
C ALA A 100 -17.54 -6.45 -9.54
N ARG A 101 -16.59 -7.40 -9.60
CA ARG A 101 -16.80 -8.78 -9.14
C ARG A 101 -16.93 -8.90 -7.61
N THR A 102 -16.37 -7.97 -6.85
CA THR A 102 -16.46 -7.96 -5.38
C THR A 102 -17.73 -7.29 -4.84
N GLN A 103 -18.51 -6.63 -5.69
CA GLN A 103 -19.74 -5.90 -5.34
C GLN A 103 -21.02 -6.76 -5.54
N GLY A 104 -20.90 -8.08 -5.38
CA GLY A 104 -22.00 -9.05 -5.51
C GLY A 104 -22.79 -9.25 -4.22
#